data_AF-A0A0C2DN63-F1
#
_entry.id   AF-A0A0C2DN63-F1
#
_cell.length_a   1.000
_cell.length_b   1.000
_cell.length_c   1.000
_cell.angle_alpha   90.00
_cell.angle_beta   90.00
_cell.angle_gamma   90.00
#
_symmetry.space_group_name_H-M   'P 1'
#
loop_
_entity.id
_entity.type
_entity.pdbx_description
1 polymer ?
#
loop_
_entity_poly.entity_id
_entity_poly.type
_entity_poly.pdbx_seq_one_letter_code
_entity_poly.pdbx_strand_id
1 'polypeptide(L)' 'MEIGKSLRRLLDSIPGASSIFLTDRDGVIVLSVGEELRSRASLISSLQATQDQTGKLVMGR' A
#
# COMPACT_ATOMS: atom_id res chain seq x y z
N MET A 1 -18.66 -0.96 -3.40
CA MET A 1 -18.35 -1.25 -1.98
C MET A 1 -18.21 0.07 -1.22
N GLU A 2 -18.72 0.17 -0.01
CA GLU A 2 -18.66 1.42 0.79
C GLU A 2 -17.23 1.83 1.17
N ILE A 3 -16.34 0.85 1.34
CA ILE A 3 -14.92 1.12 1.63
C ILE A 3 -14.21 1.81 0.47
N GLY A 4 -14.45 1.42 -0.78
CA GLY A 4 -13.85 2.06 -1.95
C GLY A 4 -14.24 3.53 -2.11
N LYS A 5 -15.51 3.88 -1.83
CA LYS A 5 -15.98 5.28 -1.82
C LYS A 5 -15.30 6.09 -0.72
N SER A 6 -15.15 5.51 0.47
CA SER A 6 -14.49 6.18 1.60
C SER A 6 -13.01 6.41 1.31
N LEU A 7 -12.31 5.42 0.76
CA LEU A 7 -10.91 5.55 0.35
C LEU A 7 -10.72 6.57 -0.78
N ARG A 8 -11.69 6.70 -1.70
CA ARG A 8 -11.64 7.76 -2.72
C ARG A 8 -11.70 9.15 -2.11
N ARG A 9 -12.63 9.39 -1.17
CA ARG A 9 -12.70 10.67 -0.45
C ARG A 9 -11.43 10.97 0.34
N LEU A 10 -10.84 9.94 0.95
CA LEU A 10 -9.55 10.08 1.64
C LEU A 10 -8.43 10.46 0.67
N LEU A 11 -8.33 9.77 -0.46
CA LEU A 11 -7.34 10.08 -1.50
C LEU A 11 -7.48 11.52 -1.99
N ASP A 12 -8.70 11.96 -2.30
CA ASP A 12 -9.00 13.31 -2.78
C ASP A 12 -8.66 14.39 -1.73
N SER A 13 -8.59 14.02 -0.43
CA SER A 13 -8.25 14.94 0.67
C SER A 13 -6.75 15.14 0.92
N ILE A 14 -5.89 14.35 0.27
CA ILE A 14 -4.43 14.37 0.51
C ILE A 14 -3.72 14.93 -0.74
N PRO A 15 -3.29 16.21 -0.73
CA PRO A 15 -2.54 16.79 -1.84
C PRO A 15 -1.27 15.98 -2.15
N GLY A 16 -1.10 15.64 -3.44
CA GLY A 16 0.06 14.89 -3.92
C GLY A 16 -0.06 13.36 -3.80
N ALA A 17 -1.10 12.83 -3.17
CA ALA A 17 -1.41 11.40 -3.23
C ALA A 17 -2.15 11.08 -4.54
N SER A 18 -1.69 10.06 -5.27
CA SER A 18 -2.32 9.64 -6.53
C SER A 18 -3.08 8.32 -6.43
N SER A 19 -2.76 7.51 -5.41
CA SER A 19 -3.30 6.16 -5.25
C SER A 19 -3.20 5.66 -3.82
N ILE A 20 -4.18 4.84 -3.42
CA ILE A 20 -4.17 4.06 -2.18
C ILE A 20 -4.29 2.59 -2.55
N PHE A 21 -3.40 1.77 -1.98
CA PHE A 21 -3.40 0.31 -2.12
C PHE A 21 -3.66 -0.33 -0.77
N LEU A 22 -4.63 -1.25 -0.74
CA LEU A 22 -4.85 -2.17 0.36
C LEU A 22 -4.31 -3.53 -0.06
N THR A 23 -3.36 -4.05 0.69
CA THR A 23 -2.68 -5.31 0.37
C THR A 23 -2.77 -6.28 1.53
N ASP A 24 -2.63 -7.57 1.24
CA ASP A 24 -2.36 -8.56 2.26
C ASP A 24 -0.88 -8.54 2.68
N ARG A 25 -0.48 -9.51 3.51
CA ARG A 25 0.90 -9.66 4.00
C ARG A 25 1.87 -10.10 2.89
N ASP A 26 1.40 -10.78 1.86
CA ASP A 26 2.22 -11.27 0.75
C ASP A 26 2.35 -10.23 -0.38
N GLY A 27 1.68 -9.08 -0.23
CA GLY A 27 1.76 -7.95 -1.15
C GLY A 27 0.75 -8.03 -2.28
N VAL A 28 -0.20 -8.95 -2.19
CA VAL A 28 -1.31 -9.05 -3.13
C VAL A 28 -2.26 -7.89 -2.89
N ILE A 29 -2.56 -7.14 -3.96
CA ILE A 29 -3.48 -6.02 -3.91
C ILE A 29 -4.91 -6.55 -3.80
N VAL A 30 -5.56 -6.26 -2.68
CA VAL A 30 -6.96 -6.61 -2.40
C VAL A 30 -7.90 -5.51 -2.92
N LEU A 31 -7.46 -4.26 -2.85
CA LEU A 31 -8.22 -3.09 -3.30
C LEU A 31 -7.26 -1.97 -3.69
N SER A 32 -7.54 -1.30 -4.81
CA SER A 32 -6.86 -0.06 -5.20
C SER A 32 -7.87 1.04 -5.52
N VAL A 33 -7.48 2.28 -5.22
CA VAL A 33 -8.23 3.49 -5.59
C VAL A 33 -7.24 4.53 -6.08
N GLY A 34 -7.52 5.14 -7.23
CA GLY A 34 -6.66 6.18 -7.82
C GLY A 34 -6.15 5.80 -9.21
N GLU A 35 -5.06 6.44 -9.64
CA GLU A 35 -4.40 6.08 -10.90
C GLU A 35 -3.69 4.72 -10.79
N GLU A 36 -4.08 3.80 -11.66
CA GLU A 36 -3.55 2.44 -11.64
C GLU A 36 -2.27 2.34 -12.46
N LEU A 37 -1.14 2.23 -11.74
CA LEU A 37 0.16 2.04 -12.35
C LEU A 37 0.54 0.56 -12.30
N ARG A 38 0.63 -0.03 -13.49
CA ARG A 38 0.98 -1.44 -13.78
C ARG A 38 2.29 -1.91 -13.10
N SER A 39 3.11 -0.99 -12.56
CA SER A 39 4.39 -1.27 -11.91
C SER A 39 4.40 -1.15 -10.38
N ARG A 40 3.29 -0.82 -9.70
CA ARG A 40 3.32 -0.61 -8.24
C ARG A 40 3.35 -1.89 -7.41
N ALA A 41 3.01 -3.05 -7.98
CA ALA A 41 3.14 -4.33 -7.29
C ALA A 41 4.59 -4.61 -6.84
N SER A 42 5.59 -4.32 -7.69
CA SER A 42 7.00 -4.51 -7.31
C SER A 42 7.45 -3.57 -6.19
N LEU A 43 6.92 -2.34 -6.16
CA LEU A 43 7.20 -1.38 -5.09
C LEU A 43 6.59 -1.83 -3.76
N ILE A 44 5.36 -2.35 -3.78
CA ILE A 44 4.70 -2.92 -2.60
C ILE A 44 5.50 -4.10 -2.05
N SER A 45 5.90 -5.05 -2.91
CA SER A 45 6.70 -6.20 -2.49
C SER A 45 8.06 -5.78 -1.92
N SER A 46 8.72 -4.78 -2.52
CA SER A 46 9.99 -4.23 -2.01
C SER A 46 9.84 -3.59 -0.62
N LEU A 47 8.76 -2.85 -0.40
CA LEU A 47 8.44 -2.25 0.90
C LEU A 47 8.25 -3.33 1.97
N GLN A 48 7.49 -4.38 1.67
CA GLN A 48 7.27 -5.48 2.61
C GLN A 48 8.56 -6.20 2.97
N ALA A 49 9.37 -6.56 1.97
CA ALA A 49 10.68 -7.17 2.21
C ALA A 49 11.57 -6.30 3.11
N THR A 50 11.52 -4.98 2.92
CA THR A 50 12.26 -4.01 3.75
C THR A 50 11.73 -3.97 5.19
N GLN A 51 10.41 -4.00 5.38
CA GLN A 51 9.78 -4.02 6.71
C GLN A 51 10.13 -5.30 7.47
N ASP A 52 10.12 -6.45 6.82
CA ASP A 52 10.48 -7.73 7.43
C ASP A 52 11.94 -7.74 7.93
N GLN A 53 12.86 -7.17 7.15
CA GLN A 53 14.27 -7.05 7.56
C GLN A 53 14.44 -6.04 8.69
N THR A 54 13.74 -4.90 8.61
CA THR A 54 13.75 -3.89 9.67
C THR A 54 13.24 -4.47 10.98
N GLY A 55 12.17 -5.27 10.95
CA GLY A 55 11.64 -5.96 12.13
C GLY A 55 12.68 -6.86 12.80
N LYS A 56 13.48 -7.61 12.02
CA LYS A 56 14.57 -8.45 12.56
C LYS A 56 15.68 -7.64 13.20
N LEU A 57 16.01 -6.48 12.62
CA LEU A 57 17.04 -5.58 13.17
C LEU A 57 16.60 -4.93 14.49
N VAL A 58 15.33 -4.54 14.60
CA VAL A 58 14.76 -3.90 15.80
C VAL A 58 14.51 -4.93 16.91
N MET A 59 14.16 -6.17 16.56
CA MET A 59 13.93 -7.27 17.49
C MET A 59 15.21 -7.99 17.95
N GLY A 60 16.38 -7.56 17.48
CA GLY A 60 17.69 -8.13 17.83
C GLY A 60 18.21 -7.76 19.23
N ARG A 61 17.33 -7.56 20.21
CA ARG A 61 17.67 -7.48 21.65
C ARG A 61 17.12 -8.68 22.39
#